data_AF-A0A0E3BSF7-F1
#
_entry.id   AF-A0A0E3BSF7-F1
#
_cell.length_a   1.000
_cell.length_b   1.000
_cell.length_c   1.000
_cell.angle_alpha   90.00
_cell.angle_beta   90.00
_cell.angle_gamma   90.00
#
_symmetry.space_group_name_H-M   'P 1'
#
loop_
_entity.id
_entity.type
_entity.pdbx_description
1 polymer ?
#
loop_
_entity_poly.entity_id
_entity_poly.type
_entity_poly.pdbx_seq_one_letter_code
_entity_poly.pdbx_strand_id
1 'polypeptide(L)'
;MQSFAKDLSRVRIRRQSGSVATLGALWLMIAVICLATIDIGNVFWQKRELQKMADLAALAGASGTPRSGACQSVAADSIPRNGGIPSELVSTAEGRWEVRTGLTSEQYFVAGQGPLNACKVQVARVVPYLFLFGADLDAGGRQVTASATAFRAPRLARLSVRSTLLELDTTKSDLLDAVIGGMLGGSIKLGAVGWQGIAGADINLLKFLDALKIRGSLNVGSYDEVANAKVSLSNFMLAMADVLPQQGNAAAVTALKILAAGVGQIQLALANVLKLGTGLGTDALRTDVNVLDMVTLLAQFANSKSAAKVGVNLDLGLVHAGVNLKVIEPAQSAIGDPDRDVIEAKTSQIDLVVGLGLNLLLVGVNLSLDVKLAQGGARVTGYQCSSAGKSLTVLGQTGVGTVALKGEATLLLSLIKIPVVISLPLLSPPQQLLFNSPPPPRLDKPAVWLSMVQTNLVGALFTALESQLGPLGTLLAAVLSPLTYALESILNLLLNLLGLSLAQTDIGAQLNCDTNVELVY
;
A
#
# COMPACT_ATOMS: atom_id res chain seq x y z
N MET A 1 -39.85 -59.01 -110.17
CA MET A 1 -40.15 -57.61 -109.81
C MET A 1 -39.77 -57.39 -108.35
N GLN A 2 -39.10 -56.28 -108.08
CA GLN A 2 -38.51 -55.91 -106.78
C GLN A 2 -39.58 -55.62 -105.71
N SER A 3 -39.28 -55.93 -104.44
CA SER A 3 -39.73 -55.17 -103.26
C SER A 3 -38.91 -55.66 -102.05
N PHE A 4 -37.72 -55.12 -101.82
CA PHE A 4 -37.41 -53.97 -100.94
C PHE A 4 -37.80 -54.15 -99.47
N ALA A 5 -36.74 -54.27 -98.65
CA ALA A 5 -36.58 -53.73 -97.30
C ALA A 5 -37.29 -54.45 -96.14
N LYS A 6 -36.70 -54.62 -94.95
CA LYS A 6 -35.35 -54.42 -94.40
C LYS A 6 -35.46 -54.92 -92.96
N ASP A 7 -34.45 -55.64 -92.48
CA ASP A 7 -34.31 -56.03 -91.07
C ASP A 7 -34.67 -54.89 -90.11
N LEU A 8 -35.71 -55.09 -89.30
CA LEU A 8 -35.97 -54.29 -88.11
C LEU A 8 -35.60 -55.13 -86.90
N SER A 9 -34.32 -55.01 -86.52
CA SER A 9 -33.81 -55.43 -85.22
C SER A 9 -34.71 -54.88 -84.12
N ARG A 10 -35.26 -55.75 -83.26
CA ARG A 10 -35.84 -55.31 -81.98
C ARG A 10 -34.70 -54.77 -81.11
N VAL A 11 -34.50 -53.45 -81.14
CA VAL A 11 -33.66 -52.77 -80.15
C VAL A 11 -34.34 -52.96 -78.80
N ARG A 12 -33.77 -53.85 -77.98
CA ARG A 12 -34.16 -54.02 -76.59
C ARG A 12 -33.75 -52.73 -75.88
N ILE A 13 -34.70 -51.83 -75.63
CA ILE A 13 -34.47 -50.64 -74.80
C ILE A 13 -34.11 -51.16 -73.40
N ARG A 14 -32.82 -51.15 -73.09
CA ARG A 14 -32.32 -51.41 -71.74
C ARG A 14 -32.79 -50.20 -70.91
N ARG A 15 -33.84 -50.36 -70.12
CA ARG A 15 -34.22 -49.35 -69.11
C ARG A 15 -32.99 -49.14 -68.23
N GLN A 16 -32.39 -47.95 -68.29
CA GLN A 16 -31.42 -47.51 -67.31
C GLN A 16 -32.16 -47.25 -65.99
N SER A 17 -32.31 -48.26 -65.16
CA SER A 17 -32.64 -48.09 -63.75
C SER A 17 -31.33 -47.82 -62.99
N GLY A 18 -30.80 -46.62 -63.13
CA GLY A 18 -29.60 -46.17 -62.45
C GLY A 18 -29.68 -44.68 -62.14
N SER A 19 -29.38 -44.31 -60.89
CA SER A 19 -29.19 -42.95 -60.34
C SER A 19 -30.27 -42.39 -59.40
N VAL A 20 -31.51 -42.91 -59.35
CA VAL A 20 -32.48 -42.41 -58.35
C VAL A 20 -32.19 -42.94 -56.95
N ALA A 21 -31.78 -44.21 -56.82
CA ALA A 21 -31.46 -44.81 -55.53
C ALA A 21 -30.19 -44.21 -54.88
N THR A 22 -29.18 -43.87 -55.67
CA THR A 22 -27.94 -43.23 -55.18
C THR A 22 -28.16 -41.78 -54.78
N LEU A 23 -28.97 -41.04 -55.54
CA LEU A 23 -29.36 -39.67 -55.20
C LEU A 23 -30.26 -39.65 -53.95
N GLY A 24 -31.19 -40.61 -53.84
CA GLY A 24 -32.02 -40.80 -52.66
C GLY A 24 -31.21 -41.16 -51.42
N ALA A 25 -30.22 -42.06 -51.55
CA ALA A 25 -29.32 -42.41 -50.45
C ALA A 25 -28.48 -41.21 -49.97
N LEU A 26 -28.01 -40.36 -50.90
CA LEU A 26 -27.27 -39.14 -50.56
C LEU A 26 -28.16 -38.13 -49.81
N TRP A 27 -29.38 -37.87 -50.28
CA TRP A 27 -30.32 -36.98 -49.58
C TRP A 27 -30.76 -37.53 -48.23
N LEU A 28 -30.93 -38.84 -48.09
CA LEU A 28 -31.23 -39.48 -46.81
C LEU A 28 -30.06 -39.31 -45.84
N MET A 29 -28.82 -39.49 -46.28
CA MET A 29 -27.63 -39.24 -45.46
C MET A 29 -27.59 -37.79 -44.97
N ILE A 30 -27.82 -36.82 -45.86
CA ILE A 30 -27.87 -35.39 -45.49
C ILE A 30 -28.99 -35.14 -44.47
N ALA A 31 -30.18 -35.68 -44.70
CA ALA A 31 -31.31 -35.53 -43.78
C ALA A 31 -30.99 -36.08 -42.39
N VAL A 32 -30.39 -37.28 -42.31
CA VAL A 32 -29.94 -37.88 -41.05
C VAL A 32 -28.93 -36.96 -40.35
N ILE A 33 -27.91 -36.46 -41.07
CA ILE A 33 -26.92 -35.54 -40.49
C ILE A 33 -27.60 -34.28 -39.95
N CYS A 34 -28.54 -33.67 -40.68
CA CYS A 34 -29.28 -32.50 -40.20
C CYS A 34 -30.06 -32.80 -38.91
N LEU A 35 -30.77 -33.93 -38.85
CA LEU A 35 -31.50 -34.34 -37.65
C LEU A 35 -30.56 -34.58 -36.47
N ALA A 36 -29.39 -35.20 -36.71
CA ALA A 36 -28.35 -35.38 -35.69
C ALA A 36 -27.88 -34.04 -35.11
N THR A 37 -27.64 -33.06 -36.00
CA THR A 37 -27.16 -31.74 -35.58
C THR A 37 -28.19 -30.98 -34.75
N ILE A 38 -29.49 -31.16 -35.02
CA ILE A 38 -30.56 -30.55 -34.22
C ILE A 38 -30.59 -31.16 -32.81
N ASP A 39 -30.48 -32.49 -32.69
CA ASP A 39 -30.44 -33.15 -31.39
C ASP A 39 -29.24 -32.70 -30.55
N ILE A 40 -28.04 -32.68 -31.15
CA ILE A 40 -26.83 -32.19 -30.50
C ILE A 40 -27.01 -30.73 -30.11
N GLY A 41 -27.52 -29.90 -31.02
CA GLY A 41 -27.79 -28.48 -30.79
C GLY A 41 -28.72 -28.25 -29.60
N ASN A 42 -29.80 -29.04 -29.48
CA ASN A 42 -30.72 -28.96 -28.35
C ASN A 42 -30.01 -29.28 -27.02
N VAL A 43 -29.20 -30.34 -26.95
CA VAL A 43 -28.44 -30.69 -25.73
C VAL A 43 -27.48 -29.57 -25.32
N PHE A 44 -26.75 -28.98 -26.27
CA PHE A 44 -25.84 -27.87 -25.98
C PHE A 44 -26.57 -26.58 -25.57
N TRP A 45 -27.72 -26.30 -26.20
CA TRP A 45 -28.57 -25.18 -25.83
C TRP A 45 -29.10 -25.32 -24.40
N GLN A 46 -29.64 -26.49 -24.07
CA GLN A 46 -30.12 -26.82 -22.72
C GLN A 46 -29.00 -26.76 -21.67
N LYS A 47 -27.80 -27.25 -22.01
CA LYS A 47 -26.62 -27.13 -21.12
C LYS A 47 -26.28 -25.67 -20.84
N ARG A 48 -26.30 -24.80 -21.85
CA ARG A 48 -26.03 -23.37 -21.67
C ARG A 48 -27.08 -22.71 -20.78
N GLU A 49 -28.35 -23.09 -20.93
CA GLU A 49 -29.41 -22.55 -20.10
C GLU A 49 -29.30 -23.01 -18.64
N LEU A 50 -28.99 -24.30 -18.42
CA LEU A 50 -28.69 -24.83 -17.08
C LEU A 50 -27.51 -24.12 -16.41
N GLN A 51 -26.45 -23.81 -17.17
CA GLN A 51 -25.29 -23.09 -16.62
C GLN A 51 -25.65 -21.67 -16.19
N LYS A 52 -26.40 -20.92 -17.00
CA LYS A 52 -26.90 -19.59 -16.58
C LYS A 52 -27.72 -19.66 -15.30
N MET A 53 -28.60 -20.65 -15.18
CA MET A 53 -29.41 -20.83 -13.96
C MET A 53 -28.55 -21.18 -12.75
N ALA A 54 -27.57 -22.07 -12.90
CA ALA A 54 -26.62 -22.41 -11.84
C ALA A 54 -25.80 -21.18 -11.42
N ASP A 55 -25.29 -20.40 -12.37
CA ASP A 55 -24.52 -19.18 -12.13
C ASP A 55 -25.33 -18.14 -11.35
N LEU A 56 -26.55 -17.86 -11.80
CA LEU A 56 -27.45 -16.89 -11.14
C LEU A 56 -27.87 -17.38 -9.75
N ALA A 57 -28.13 -18.66 -9.58
CA ALA A 57 -28.45 -19.25 -8.28
C ALA A 57 -27.27 -19.19 -7.30
N ALA A 58 -26.05 -19.51 -7.76
CA ALA A 58 -24.84 -19.43 -6.95
C ALA A 58 -24.53 -17.98 -6.55
N LEU A 59 -24.57 -17.04 -7.50
CA LEU A 59 -24.39 -15.60 -7.24
C LEU A 59 -25.41 -15.09 -6.21
N ALA A 60 -26.69 -15.42 -6.40
CA ALA A 60 -27.74 -15.02 -5.47
C ALA A 60 -27.48 -15.62 -4.07
N GLY A 61 -27.11 -16.91 -3.99
CA GLY A 61 -26.84 -17.58 -2.71
C GLY A 61 -25.63 -17.00 -1.96
N ALA A 62 -24.58 -16.57 -2.66
CA ALA A 62 -23.42 -15.92 -2.05
C ALA A 62 -23.62 -14.41 -1.77
N SER A 63 -24.65 -13.79 -2.34
CA SER A 63 -25.02 -12.38 -2.12
C SER A 63 -25.76 -12.09 -0.81
N GLY A 64 -26.30 -13.12 -0.14
CA GLY A 64 -26.92 -13.02 1.19
C GLY A 64 -25.95 -13.14 2.37
N THR A 65 -26.39 -12.84 3.58
CA THR A 65 -25.59 -13.07 4.80
C THR A 65 -25.19 -14.56 4.88
N PRO A 66 -23.88 -14.89 4.98
CA PRO A 66 -23.45 -16.29 5.00
C PRO A 66 -23.96 -16.98 6.27
N ARG A 67 -24.88 -17.93 6.10
CA ARG A 67 -25.45 -18.75 7.18
C ARG A 67 -25.83 -20.10 6.62
N SER A 68 -25.87 -21.10 7.49
CA SER A 68 -26.31 -22.45 7.15
C SER A 68 -27.71 -22.44 6.50
N GLY A 69 -27.82 -23.04 5.30
CA GLY A 69 -29.07 -23.21 4.55
C GLY A 69 -29.54 -21.99 3.74
N ALA A 70 -28.82 -20.87 3.76
CA ALA A 70 -29.15 -19.70 2.92
C ALA A 70 -29.01 -20.01 1.42
N CYS A 71 -27.91 -20.63 1.00
CA CYS A 71 -27.63 -21.02 -0.38
C CYS A 71 -28.73 -21.94 -0.92
N GLN A 72 -29.20 -22.90 -0.13
CA GLN A 72 -30.30 -23.79 -0.53
C GLN A 72 -31.60 -23.02 -0.74
N SER A 73 -32.01 -22.20 0.23
CA SER A 73 -33.25 -21.41 0.14
C SER A 73 -33.23 -20.43 -1.05
N VAL A 74 -32.12 -19.72 -1.26
CA VAL A 74 -31.98 -18.74 -2.33
C VAL A 74 -31.88 -19.43 -3.70
N ALA A 75 -31.18 -20.56 -3.80
CA ALA A 75 -31.11 -21.33 -5.05
C ALA A 75 -32.48 -21.91 -5.44
N ALA A 76 -33.23 -22.44 -4.48
CA ALA A 76 -34.58 -22.96 -4.71
C ALA A 76 -35.55 -21.89 -5.22
N ASP A 77 -35.42 -20.65 -4.76
CA ASP A 77 -36.20 -19.51 -5.24
C ASP A 77 -35.68 -18.94 -6.57
N SER A 78 -34.37 -18.97 -6.80
CA SER A 78 -33.72 -18.40 -7.99
C SER A 78 -33.98 -19.22 -9.25
N ILE A 79 -33.95 -20.55 -9.16
CA ILE A 79 -34.15 -21.44 -10.33
C ILE A 79 -35.48 -21.20 -11.06
N PRO A 80 -36.66 -21.22 -10.40
CA PRO A 80 -37.92 -20.99 -11.09
C PRO A 80 -38.07 -19.56 -11.64
N ARG A 81 -37.43 -18.56 -11.01
CA ARG A 81 -37.41 -17.18 -11.53
C ARG A 81 -36.59 -17.02 -12.80
N ASN A 82 -35.69 -17.96 -13.08
CA ASN A 82 -34.81 -17.96 -14.24
C ASN A 82 -35.20 -19.04 -15.28
N GLY A 83 -36.45 -19.50 -15.27
CA GLY A 83 -36.98 -20.42 -16.30
C GLY A 83 -36.75 -21.91 -16.05
N GLY A 84 -36.28 -22.28 -14.86
CA GLY A 84 -36.18 -23.67 -14.42
C GLY A 84 -37.41 -24.15 -13.64
N ILE A 85 -37.35 -25.38 -13.15
CA ILE A 85 -38.35 -25.94 -12.22
C ILE A 85 -37.66 -26.41 -10.93
N PRO A 86 -38.35 -26.41 -9.77
CA PRO A 86 -37.71 -26.75 -8.48
C PRO A 86 -37.05 -28.13 -8.44
N SER A 87 -37.57 -29.11 -9.19
CA SER A 87 -37.00 -30.47 -9.26
C SER A 87 -35.67 -30.55 -10.03
N GLU A 88 -35.25 -29.48 -10.70
CA GLU A 88 -33.96 -29.41 -11.38
C GLU A 88 -32.82 -29.11 -10.39
N LEU A 89 -33.12 -28.61 -9.18
CA LEU A 89 -32.11 -28.40 -8.15
C LEU A 89 -31.66 -29.76 -7.58
N VAL A 90 -30.41 -30.15 -7.84
CA VAL A 90 -29.87 -31.43 -7.39
C VAL A 90 -29.26 -31.30 -6.00
N SER A 91 -28.37 -30.32 -5.82
CA SER A 91 -27.67 -30.12 -4.56
C SER A 91 -27.20 -28.67 -4.41
N THR A 92 -27.07 -28.25 -3.16
CA THR A 92 -26.40 -27.01 -2.79
C THR A 92 -25.39 -27.30 -1.69
N ALA A 93 -24.20 -26.69 -1.78
CA ALA A 93 -23.19 -26.76 -0.75
C ALA A 93 -22.76 -25.34 -0.36
N GLU A 94 -22.76 -25.07 0.93
CA GLU A 94 -22.16 -23.85 1.50
C GLU A 94 -20.78 -24.20 2.03
N GLY A 95 -19.87 -23.25 1.95
CA GLY A 95 -18.52 -23.50 2.43
C GLY A 95 -17.63 -22.29 2.34
N ARG A 96 -16.33 -22.59 2.38
CA ARG A 96 -15.29 -21.58 2.25
C ARG A 96 -14.60 -21.73 0.91
N TRP A 97 -14.53 -20.63 0.17
CA TRP A 97 -13.69 -20.49 -1.01
C TRP A 97 -12.52 -19.57 -0.71
N GLU A 98 -11.30 -20.04 -0.94
CA GLU A 98 -10.06 -19.27 -0.82
C GLU A 98 -8.96 -19.88 -1.69
N VAL A 99 -8.18 -19.03 -2.34
CA VAL A 99 -6.99 -19.44 -3.10
C VAL A 99 -5.90 -19.86 -2.12
N ARG A 100 -5.39 -21.09 -2.26
CA ARG A 100 -4.32 -21.63 -1.41
C ARG A 100 -3.17 -22.13 -2.26
N THR A 101 -1.95 -21.80 -1.83
CA THR A 101 -0.74 -22.26 -2.50
C THR A 101 -0.63 -23.78 -2.42
N GLY A 102 -0.34 -24.43 -3.55
CA GLY A 102 -0.19 -25.88 -3.63
C GLY A 102 -1.49 -26.69 -3.79
N LEU A 103 -2.65 -26.04 -3.96
CA LEU A 103 -3.93 -26.69 -4.27
C LEU A 103 -4.39 -26.38 -5.71
N THR A 104 -5.23 -27.25 -6.28
CA THR A 104 -5.90 -26.99 -7.58
C THR A 104 -7.17 -26.16 -7.41
N SER A 105 -7.70 -25.57 -8.49
CA SER A 105 -8.91 -24.73 -8.44
C SER A 105 -10.13 -25.44 -7.82
N GLU A 106 -10.28 -26.74 -8.07
CA GLU A 106 -11.33 -27.58 -7.50
C GLU A 106 -11.25 -27.72 -5.97
N GLN A 107 -10.05 -27.57 -5.41
CA GLN A 107 -9.77 -27.69 -3.97
C GLN A 107 -9.88 -26.35 -3.21
N TYR A 108 -10.09 -25.23 -3.91
CA TYR A 108 -10.28 -23.92 -3.28
C TYR A 108 -11.62 -23.83 -2.55
N PHE A 109 -12.64 -24.59 -2.99
CA PHE A 109 -13.92 -24.70 -2.30
C PHE A 109 -13.92 -25.88 -1.33
N VAL A 110 -14.17 -25.61 -0.05
CA VAL A 110 -14.37 -26.64 0.97
C VAL A 110 -15.76 -26.50 1.58
N ALA A 111 -16.61 -27.50 1.33
CA ALA A 111 -17.97 -27.55 1.86
C ALA A 111 -17.97 -27.62 3.41
N GLY A 112 -18.90 -26.91 4.04
CA GLY A 112 -19.10 -26.89 5.49
C GLY A 112 -18.01 -26.17 6.30
N GLN A 113 -16.94 -25.68 5.67
CA GLN A 113 -15.89 -24.92 6.35
C GLN A 113 -16.35 -23.51 6.67
N GLY A 114 -16.37 -23.17 7.96
CA GLY A 114 -16.58 -21.81 8.44
C GLY A 114 -15.28 -21.00 8.48
N PRO A 115 -15.32 -19.67 8.47
CA PRO A 115 -16.49 -18.82 8.17
C PRO A 115 -16.95 -18.99 6.72
N LEU A 116 -18.26 -19.20 6.53
CA LEU A 116 -18.89 -19.40 5.23
C LEU A 116 -18.72 -18.14 4.36
N ASN A 117 -18.31 -18.29 3.12
CA ASN A 117 -18.25 -17.19 2.15
C ASN A 117 -18.62 -17.61 0.72
N ALA A 118 -18.96 -18.88 0.49
CA ALA A 118 -19.23 -19.40 -0.84
C ALA A 118 -20.48 -20.31 -0.87
N CYS A 119 -21.13 -20.31 -2.03
CA CYS A 119 -22.30 -21.10 -2.36
C CYS A 119 -22.04 -21.83 -3.68
N LYS A 120 -22.13 -23.17 -3.64
CA LYS A 120 -22.04 -24.05 -4.80
C LYS A 120 -23.41 -24.61 -5.08
N VAL A 121 -23.89 -24.47 -6.30
CA VAL A 121 -25.20 -24.95 -6.75
C VAL A 121 -25.01 -25.96 -7.88
N GLN A 122 -25.79 -27.02 -7.87
CA GLN A 122 -25.83 -28.03 -8.93
C GLN A 122 -27.27 -28.20 -9.41
N VAL A 123 -27.46 -28.10 -10.73
CA VAL A 123 -28.75 -28.20 -11.40
C VAL A 123 -28.67 -29.30 -12.46
N ALA A 124 -29.74 -30.05 -12.65
CA ALA A 124 -29.84 -31.07 -13.68
C ALA A 124 -31.21 -31.11 -14.35
N ARG A 125 -31.22 -31.36 -15.66
CA ARG A 125 -32.44 -31.55 -16.46
C ARG A 125 -32.29 -32.78 -17.35
N VAL A 126 -33.35 -33.56 -17.46
CA VAL A 126 -33.46 -34.63 -18.46
C VAL A 126 -33.89 -34.01 -19.78
N VAL A 127 -32.99 -34.02 -20.77
CA VAL A 127 -33.23 -33.46 -22.10
C VAL A 127 -33.66 -34.58 -23.04
N PRO A 128 -34.90 -34.57 -23.56
CA PRO A 128 -35.36 -35.60 -24.50
C PRO A 128 -34.60 -35.51 -25.83
N TYR A 129 -34.40 -36.66 -26.47
CA TYR A 129 -33.93 -36.74 -27.84
C TYR A 129 -35.08 -36.44 -28.81
N LEU A 130 -34.83 -35.68 -29.87
CA LEU A 130 -35.89 -35.26 -30.81
C LEU A 130 -35.95 -36.19 -32.03
N PHE A 131 -34.82 -36.72 -32.51
CA PHE A 131 -34.78 -37.51 -33.75
C PHE A 131 -33.93 -38.78 -33.68
N LEU A 132 -32.60 -38.68 -33.78
CA LEU A 132 -31.72 -39.82 -34.05
C LEU A 132 -31.33 -40.61 -32.80
N PHE A 133 -31.18 -39.91 -31.68
CA PHE A 133 -30.73 -40.52 -30.43
C PHE A 133 -31.89 -41.06 -29.58
N GLY A 134 -33.14 -40.87 -30.04
CA GLY A 134 -34.37 -41.37 -29.40
C GLY A 134 -34.93 -42.64 -30.03
N ALA A 135 -34.14 -43.37 -30.82
CA ALA A 135 -34.57 -44.60 -31.51
C ALA A 135 -34.96 -45.74 -30.55
N ASP A 136 -34.64 -45.61 -29.27
CA ASP A 136 -35.16 -46.42 -28.18
C ASP A 136 -36.26 -45.61 -27.47
N LEU A 137 -37.52 -45.93 -27.77
CA LEU A 137 -38.70 -45.19 -27.28
C LEU A 137 -38.80 -45.18 -25.74
N ASP A 138 -38.07 -46.08 -25.06
CA ASP A 138 -37.98 -46.21 -23.60
C ASP A 138 -36.73 -45.56 -22.99
N ALA A 139 -35.77 -45.11 -23.81
CA ALA A 139 -34.56 -44.42 -23.33
C ALA A 139 -34.87 -42.94 -23.06
N GLY A 140 -35.58 -42.68 -21.96
CA GLY A 140 -36.03 -41.36 -21.53
C GLY A 140 -34.90 -40.33 -21.39
N GLY A 141 -34.56 -39.65 -22.49
CA GLY A 141 -33.69 -38.47 -22.54
C GLY A 141 -32.27 -38.64 -21.98
N ARG A 142 -31.47 -37.58 -22.12
CA ARG A 142 -30.13 -37.46 -21.53
C ARG A 142 -30.17 -36.53 -20.33
N GLN A 143 -29.68 -36.99 -19.18
CA GLN A 143 -29.45 -36.10 -18.05
C GLN A 143 -28.28 -35.15 -18.36
N VAL A 144 -28.56 -33.85 -18.31
CA VAL A 144 -27.58 -32.78 -18.47
C VAL A 144 -27.46 -32.07 -17.13
N THR A 145 -26.22 -31.91 -16.66
CA THR A 145 -25.91 -31.28 -15.37
C THR A 145 -25.09 -30.01 -15.56
N ALA A 146 -25.35 -29.01 -14.72
CA ALA A 146 -24.58 -27.78 -14.58
C ALA A 146 -24.23 -27.56 -13.11
N SER A 147 -23.07 -26.95 -12.84
CA SER A 147 -22.68 -26.56 -11.50
C SER A 147 -21.91 -25.25 -11.57
N ALA A 148 -22.20 -24.37 -10.63
CA ALA A 148 -21.54 -23.10 -10.46
C ALA A 148 -21.18 -22.92 -8.99
N THR A 149 -20.02 -22.29 -8.75
CA THR A 149 -19.63 -21.85 -7.42
C THR A 149 -19.46 -20.35 -7.46
N ALA A 150 -20.08 -19.65 -6.52
CA ALA A 150 -19.86 -18.24 -6.32
C ALA A 150 -19.36 -18.01 -4.90
N PHE A 151 -18.46 -17.04 -4.76
CA PHE A 151 -17.98 -16.62 -3.45
C PHE A 151 -18.14 -15.12 -3.29
N ARG A 152 -18.24 -14.70 -2.03
CA ARG A 152 -18.23 -13.30 -1.62
C ARG A 152 -16.79 -12.90 -1.34
N ALA A 153 -16.32 -11.89 -2.07
CA ALA A 153 -15.03 -11.28 -1.81
C ALA A 153 -14.99 -10.70 -0.38
N PRO A 154 -13.87 -10.86 0.34
CA PRO A 154 -13.73 -10.29 1.67
C PRO A 154 -13.78 -8.77 1.61
N ARG A 155 -14.21 -8.16 2.72
CA ARG A 155 -14.07 -6.71 2.89
C ARG A 155 -12.58 -6.41 3.06
N LEU A 156 -12.14 -5.27 2.56
CA LEU A 156 -10.74 -4.88 2.68
C LEU A 156 -10.64 -3.53 3.39
N ALA A 157 -9.84 -3.48 4.45
CA ALA A 157 -9.44 -2.23 5.07
C ALA A 157 -7.96 -1.99 4.79
N ARG A 158 -7.62 -0.72 4.53
CA ARG A 158 -6.22 -0.27 4.47
C ARG A 158 -6.00 0.73 5.59
N LEU A 159 -4.96 0.49 6.37
CA LEU A 159 -4.45 1.37 7.39
C LEU A 159 -3.09 1.89 6.93
N SER A 160 -2.92 3.19 6.93
CA SER A 160 -1.65 3.86 6.61
C SER A 160 -1.23 4.68 7.80
N VAL A 161 0.02 4.59 8.21
CA VAL A 161 0.55 5.37 9.34
C VAL A 161 1.80 6.10 8.88
N ARG A 162 1.81 7.41 9.13
CA ARG A 162 2.97 8.27 8.89
C ARG A 162 3.15 9.20 10.09
N SER A 163 4.38 9.57 10.38
CA SER A 163 4.66 10.68 11.31
C SER A 163 4.94 11.93 10.48
N THR A 164 4.30 13.03 10.85
CA THR A 164 4.57 14.34 10.27
C THR A 164 5.51 15.04 11.22
N LEU A 165 6.80 14.86 10.98
CA LEU A 165 7.82 15.32 11.91
C LEU A 165 8.23 16.74 11.62
N LEU A 166 8.61 17.12 10.39
CA LEU A 166 9.23 18.41 10.12
C LEU A 166 8.29 19.34 9.35
N GLU A 167 7.78 20.37 10.02
CA GLU A 167 7.22 21.54 9.34
C GLU A 167 8.38 22.52 9.08
N LEU A 168 8.77 22.65 7.82
CA LEU A 168 9.88 23.51 7.40
C LEU A 168 9.47 24.97 7.50
N ASP A 169 9.85 25.62 8.59
CA ASP A 169 9.64 27.05 8.80
C ASP A 169 10.88 27.85 8.39
N THR A 170 10.79 28.56 7.26
CA THR A 170 11.90 29.36 6.70
C THR A 170 12.34 30.52 7.60
N THR A 171 11.57 30.87 8.64
CA THR A 171 11.95 31.88 9.63
C THR A 171 13.02 31.38 10.62
N LYS A 172 13.25 30.07 10.71
CA LYS A 172 14.21 29.43 11.64
C LYS A 172 15.47 28.94 10.91
N SER A 173 16.14 29.85 10.21
CA SER A 173 17.22 29.51 9.26
C SER A 173 18.43 28.79 9.83
N ASP A 174 18.83 29.13 11.05
CA ASP A 174 20.02 28.53 11.70
C ASP A 174 19.83 27.03 11.93
N LEU A 175 18.57 26.63 12.10
CA LEU A 175 18.23 25.22 12.18
C LEU A 175 18.18 24.56 10.81
N LEU A 176 17.51 25.15 9.81
CA LEU A 176 17.49 24.54 8.48
C LEU A 176 18.92 24.32 7.98
N ASP A 177 19.81 25.26 8.30
CA ASP A 177 21.25 25.15 8.08
C ASP A 177 21.87 23.94 8.78
N ALA A 178 21.59 23.74 10.07
CA ALA A 178 22.10 22.61 10.82
C ALA A 178 21.53 21.26 10.34
N VAL A 179 20.21 21.17 10.15
CA VAL A 179 19.49 19.92 9.82
C VAL A 179 19.77 19.52 8.38
N ILE A 180 19.50 20.39 7.40
CA ILE A 180 19.70 20.07 5.99
C ILE A 180 21.21 19.98 5.70
N GLY A 181 22.04 20.84 6.27
CA GLY A 181 23.50 20.73 6.18
C GLY A 181 24.01 19.38 6.67
N GLY A 182 23.62 18.99 7.88
CA GLY A 182 24.04 17.72 8.47
C GLY A 182 23.53 16.50 7.69
N MET A 183 22.31 16.54 7.16
CA MET A 183 21.76 15.50 6.29
C MET A 183 22.50 15.39 4.95
N LEU A 184 22.99 16.51 4.42
CA LEU A 184 23.83 16.57 3.21
C LEU A 184 25.32 16.25 3.49
N GLY A 185 25.69 16.06 4.76
CA GLY A 185 27.02 15.63 5.18
C GLY A 185 28.03 16.76 5.43
N GLY A 186 27.59 18.00 5.68
CA GLY A 186 28.48 19.10 6.03
C GLY A 186 27.83 20.23 6.83
N SER A 187 28.50 21.37 6.93
CA SER A 187 28.01 22.55 7.65
C SER A 187 27.73 23.68 6.67
N ILE A 188 26.49 24.14 6.62
CA ILE A 188 26.05 25.24 5.75
C ILE A 188 25.60 26.44 6.60
N LYS A 189 25.62 27.62 6.00
CA LYS A 189 25.06 28.85 6.57
C LYS A 189 24.35 29.62 5.45
N LEU A 190 23.07 29.34 5.19
CA LEU A 190 22.25 30.04 4.20
C LEU A 190 21.55 31.26 4.79
N GLY A 191 21.16 31.19 6.08
CA GLY A 191 20.32 32.21 6.69
C GLY A 191 18.90 32.29 6.09
N ALA A 192 18.02 33.11 6.67
CA ALA A 192 16.59 33.15 6.31
C ALA A 192 16.34 33.55 4.86
N VAL A 193 17.14 34.51 4.35
CA VAL A 193 17.04 34.97 2.96
C VAL A 193 17.40 33.85 1.97
N GLY A 194 18.40 33.01 2.29
CA GLY A 194 18.78 31.88 1.45
C GLY A 194 17.68 30.82 1.39
N TRP A 195 17.11 30.45 2.53
CA TRP A 195 16.02 29.47 2.61
C TRP A 195 14.71 29.98 2.00
N GLN A 196 14.36 31.25 2.21
CA GLN A 196 13.19 31.86 1.57
C GLN A 196 13.37 31.95 0.04
N GLY A 197 14.60 32.23 -0.42
CA GLY A 197 14.94 32.20 -1.84
C GLY A 197 14.70 30.81 -2.44
N ILE A 198 15.22 29.76 -1.81
CA ILE A 198 15.03 28.36 -2.24
C ILE A 198 13.56 27.92 -2.17
N ALA A 199 12.84 28.29 -1.10
CA ALA A 199 11.43 27.95 -0.92
C ALA A 199 10.52 28.57 -2.00
N GLY A 200 10.82 29.81 -2.41
CA GLY A 200 10.10 30.51 -3.46
C GLY A 200 10.61 30.25 -4.88
N ALA A 201 11.45 29.22 -5.09
CA ALA A 201 12.02 28.89 -6.39
C ALA A 201 11.42 27.60 -6.95
N ASP A 202 11.07 27.61 -8.23
CA ASP A 202 10.63 26.43 -8.98
C ASP A 202 11.53 26.20 -10.19
N ILE A 203 11.90 24.96 -10.47
CA ILE A 203 12.76 24.60 -11.60
C ILE A 203 12.03 23.72 -12.59
N ASN A 204 12.18 24.04 -13.87
CA ASN A 204 11.67 23.19 -14.94
C ASN A 204 12.53 21.92 -15.06
N LEU A 205 11.91 20.75 -14.92
CA LEU A 205 12.63 19.48 -14.84
C LEU A 205 13.43 19.18 -16.13
N LEU A 206 12.90 19.53 -17.31
CA LEU A 206 13.59 19.36 -18.59
C LEU A 206 14.87 20.20 -18.65
N LYS A 207 14.78 21.50 -18.33
CA LYS A 207 15.94 22.40 -18.29
C LYS A 207 16.97 21.97 -17.24
N PHE A 208 16.50 21.44 -16.12
CA PHE A 208 17.37 20.89 -15.08
C PHE A 208 18.17 19.67 -15.59
N LEU A 209 17.55 18.75 -16.33
CA LEU A 209 18.25 17.61 -16.92
C LEU A 209 19.31 18.04 -17.95
N ASP A 210 19.02 19.08 -18.74
CA ASP A 210 20.01 19.66 -19.67
C ASP A 210 21.22 20.24 -18.90
N ALA A 211 20.97 21.01 -17.85
CA ALA A 211 22.03 21.56 -17.00
C ALA A 211 22.84 20.44 -16.30
N LEU A 212 22.17 19.38 -15.85
CA LEU A 212 22.80 18.23 -15.20
C LEU A 212 23.70 17.45 -16.18
N LYS A 213 23.27 17.29 -17.43
CA LYS A 213 24.09 16.66 -18.48
C LYS A 213 25.40 17.41 -18.71
N ILE A 214 25.35 18.74 -18.73
CA ILE A 214 26.53 19.61 -18.90
C ILE A 214 27.44 19.51 -17.67
N ARG A 215 26.90 19.71 -16.46
CA ARG A 215 27.69 19.68 -15.21
C ARG A 215 28.27 18.30 -14.89
N GLY A 216 27.51 17.25 -15.17
CA GLY A 216 27.94 15.87 -14.99
C GLY A 216 28.88 15.35 -16.08
N SER A 217 29.18 16.14 -17.12
CA SER A 217 29.96 15.71 -18.29
C SER A 217 29.43 14.39 -18.90
N LEU A 218 28.11 14.25 -18.96
CA LEU A 218 27.46 13.01 -19.36
C LEU A 218 27.32 12.95 -20.89
N ASN A 219 27.98 11.99 -21.52
CA ASN A 219 27.86 11.73 -22.96
C ASN A 219 26.70 10.77 -23.26
N VAL A 220 25.47 11.21 -22.98
CA VAL A 220 24.25 10.40 -23.08
C VAL A 220 23.29 10.95 -24.12
N GLY A 221 22.58 10.06 -24.82
CA GLY A 221 21.72 10.39 -25.96
C GLY A 221 20.26 10.67 -25.59
N SER A 222 19.82 10.20 -24.42
CA SER A 222 18.43 10.28 -23.96
C SER A 222 18.31 10.83 -22.54
N TYR A 223 17.14 11.39 -22.18
CA TYR A 223 16.86 11.87 -20.83
C TYR A 223 16.79 10.73 -19.80
N ASP A 224 16.38 9.53 -20.21
CA ASP A 224 16.38 8.34 -19.34
C ASP A 224 17.80 7.95 -18.93
N GLU A 225 18.77 8.03 -19.85
CA GLU A 225 20.18 7.81 -19.55
C GLU A 225 20.73 8.90 -18.61
N VAL A 226 20.35 10.18 -18.80
CA VAL A 226 20.71 11.27 -17.87
C VAL A 226 20.17 10.99 -16.46
N ALA A 227 18.90 10.58 -16.34
CA ALA A 227 18.26 10.33 -15.06
C ALA A 227 18.89 9.15 -14.29
N ASN A 228 19.42 8.16 -15.00
CA ASN A 228 20.07 6.98 -14.42
C ASN A 228 21.58 7.15 -14.18
N ALA A 229 22.20 8.21 -14.72
CA ALA A 229 23.62 8.47 -14.55
C ALA A 229 23.95 8.87 -13.11
N LYS A 230 25.10 8.41 -12.60
CA LYS A 230 25.62 8.81 -11.30
C LYS A 230 26.32 10.16 -11.41
N VAL A 231 25.76 11.17 -10.75
CA VAL A 231 26.32 12.53 -10.69
C VAL A 231 26.54 12.92 -9.21
N SER A 232 27.54 13.75 -8.94
CA SER A 232 27.79 14.23 -7.58
C SER A 232 26.67 15.17 -7.11
N LEU A 233 26.36 15.12 -5.82
CA LEU A 233 25.35 15.96 -5.17
C LEU A 233 25.65 17.46 -5.34
N SER A 234 26.93 17.85 -5.36
CA SER A 234 27.36 19.21 -5.65
C SER A 234 26.98 19.64 -7.07
N ASN A 235 27.18 18.77 -8.07
CA ASN A 235 26.80 19.05 -9.45
C ASN A 235 25.28 19.09 -9.64
N PHE A 236 24.53 18.31 -8.86
CA PHE A 236 23.06 18.41 -8.80
C PHE A 236 22.61 19.81 -8.36
N MET A 237 23.17 20.33 -7.27
CA MET A 237 22.82 21.66 -6.76
C MET A 237 23.27 22.78 -7.68
N LEU A 238 24.45 22.66 -8.30
CA LEU A 238 24.91 23.62 -9.30
C LEU A 238 24.07 23.59 -10.58
N ALA A 239 23.59 22.42 -11.01
CA ALA A 239 22.67 22.31 -12.13
C ALA A 239 21.34 23.02 -11.84
N MET A 240 20.79 22.89 -10.62
CA MET A 240 19.63 23.70 -10.20
C MET A 240 19.95 25.21 -10.23
N ALA A 241 21.15 25.59 -9.75
CA ALA A 241 21.60 26.97 -9.72
C ALA A 241 21.85 27.59 -11.11
N ASP A 242 22.04 26.79 -12.16
CA ASP A 242 22.21 27.26 -13.54
C ASP A 242 20.88 27.54 -14.24
N VAL A 243 19.78 26.92 -13.80
CA VAL A 243 18.44 27.09 -14.37
C VAL A 243 17.74 28.35 -13.82
N LEU A 244 17.91 28.62 -12.52
CA LEU A 244 17.22 29.70 -11.79
C LEU A 244 17.55 31.16 -12.19
N PRO A 245 18.75 31.52 -12.71
CA PRO A 245 19.03 32.88 -13.14
C PRO A 245 18.08 33.35 -14.25
N GLN A 246 17.57 32.43 -15.08
CA GLN A 246 16.60 32.74 -16.14
C GLN A 246 15.22 33.16 -15.61
N GLN A 247 14.95 32.95 -14.31
CA GLN A 247 13.68 33.26 -13.66
C GLN A 247 13.77 34.41 -12.64
N GLY A 248 14.95 35.03 -12.48
CA GLY A 248 15.14 36.18 -11.58
C GLY A 248 15.33 35.85 -10.10
N ASN A 249 15.50 34.58 -9.71
CA ASN A 249 15.67 34.18 -8.31
C ASN A 249 17.17 34.12 -7.88
N ALA A 250 17.81 35.28 -7.75
CA ALA A 250 19.23 35.40 -7.40
C ALA A 250 19.56 34.88 -5.98
N ALA A 251 18.60 34.96 -5.05
CA ALA A 251 18.75 34.44 -3.69
C ALA A 251 18.87 32.91 -3.70
N ALA A 252 18.00 32.21 -4.42
CA ALA A 252 18.07 30.75 -4.57
C ALA A 252 19.36 30.28 -5.26
N VAL A 253 19.83 31.00 -6.28
CA VAL A 253 21.09 30.69 -6.97
C VAL A 253 22.28 30.75 -6.00
N THR A 254 22.34 31.80 -5.19
CA THR A 254 23.41 31.99 -4.20
C THR A 254 23.34 30.90 -3.13
N ALA A 255 22.13 30.63 -2.64
CA ALA A 255 21.87 29.61 -1.65
C ALA A 255 22.26 28.20 -2.13
N LEU A 256 21.90 27.81 -3.35
CA LEU A 256 22.29 26.53 -3.95
C LEU A 256 23.79 26.39 -4.16
N LYS A 257 24.50 27.48 -4.48
CA LYS A 257 25.97 27.46 -4.58
C LYS A 257 26.63 27.24 -3.22
N ILE A 258 26.09 27.84 -2.16
CA ILE A 258 26.56 27.62 -0.78
C ILE A 258 26.29 26.18 -0.36
N LEU A 259 25.08 25.65 -0.64
CA LEU A 259 24.76 24.25 -0.39
C LEU A 259 25.71 23.31 -1.13
N ALA A 260 25.95 23.55 -2.43
CA ALA A 260 26.84 22.74 -3.26
C ALA A 260 28.29 22.70 -2.74
N ALA A 261 28.75 23.75 -2.08
CA ALA A 261 30.08 23.82 -1.46
C ALA A 261 30.14 23.10 -0.11
N GLY A 262 29.02 22.97 0.60
CA GLY A 262 28.91 22.38 1.92
C GLY A 262 28.46 20.92 1.96
N VAL A 263 28.21 20.28 0.81
CA VAL A 263 27.79 18.87 0.76
C VAL A 263 28.95 17.88 0.78
N GLY A 264 28.71 16.68 1.33
CA GLY A 264 29.65 15.57 1.26
C GLY A 264 29.85 15.01 -0.15
N GLN A 265 30.89 14.17 -0.32
CA GLN A 265 31.20 13.48 -1.58
C GLN A 265 30.20 12.33 -1.85
N ILE A 266 28.96 12.67 -2.20
CA ILE A 266 27.87 11.73 -2.46
C ILE A 266 27.57 11.70 -3.96
N GLN A 267 27.51 10.49 -4.54
CA GLN A 267 27.06 10.27 -5.91
C GLN A 267 25.66 9.68 -5.90
N LEU A 268 24.77 10.21 -6.72
CA LEU A 268 23.40 9.75 -6.86
C LEU A 268 22.93 9.79 -8.31
N ALA A 269 21.93 8.98 -8.61
CA ALA A 269 21.19 9.05 -9.87
C ALA A 269 19.83 9.67 -9.58
N LEU A 270 19.35 10.56 -10.45
CA LEU A 270 18.07 11.24 -10.27
C LEU A 270 16.92 10.24 -10.13
N ALA A 271 16.96 9.14 -10.88
CA ALA A 271 15.96 8.06 -10.83
C ALA A 271 15.80 7.43 -9.43
N ASN A 272 16.82 7.53 -8.57
CA ASN A 272 16.76 7.03 -7.19
C ASN A 272 16.13 8.03 -6.20
N VAL A 273 16.04 9.31 -6.59
CA VAL A 273 15.48 10.39 -5.77
C VAL A 273 14.07 10.73 -6.21
N LEU A 274 13.86 10.82 -7.52
CA LEU A 274 12.57 11.07 -8.14
C LEU A 274 12.16 9.81 -8.90
N LYS A 275 11.18 9.07 -8.37
CA LYS A 275 10.59 7.90 -9.07
C LYS A 275 9.77 8.38 -10.26
N LEU A 276 10.46 8.57 -11.38
CA LEU A 276 9.85 8.84 -12.68
C LEU A 276 9.25 7.51 -13.19
N GLY A 277 7.95 7.50 -13.48
CA GLY A 277 7.30 6.32 -14.06
C GLY A 277 7.99 5.88 -15.36
N THR A 278 8.05 4.57 -15.62
CA THR A 278 8.57 4.09 -16.90
C THR A 278 7.63 4.52 -18.03
N GLY A 279 8.13 5.25 -19.02
CA GLY A 279 7.33 5.73 -20.16
C GLY A 279 6.73 7.13 -20.00
N LEU A 280 7.28 7.96 -19.10
CA LEU A 280 6.95 9.38 -19.07
C LEU A 280 7.37 10.02 -20.40
N GLY A 281 6.38 10.34 -21.25
CA GLY A 281 6.62 11.18 -22.43
C GLY A 281 7.23 12.54 -22.03
N THR A 282 7.73 13.27 -23.01
CA THR A 282 8.34 14.61 -22.85
C THR A 282 7.45 15.61 -22.09
N ASP A 283 6.15 15.33 -21.96
CA ASP A 283 5.18 16.15 -21.24
C ASP A 283 5.35 16.12 -19.71
N ALA A 284 5.77 15.01 -19.11
CA ALA A 284 5.99 14.96 -17.66
C ALA A 284 7.28 15.71 -17.25
N LEU A 285 8.27 15.76 -18.14
CA LEU A 285 9.51 16.51 -17.95
C LEU A 285 9.30 18.03 -18.05
N ARG A 286 8.16 18.51 -18.54
CA ARG A 286 7.83 19.94 -18.61
C ARG A 286 7.27 20.50 -17.30
N THR A 287 7.07 19.68 -16.28
CA THR A 287 6.59 20.12 -14.98
C THR A 287 7.66 20.91 -14.23
N ASP A 288 7.21 21.92 -13.49
CA ASP A 288 8.05 22.67 -12.58
C ASP A 288 8.04 21.99 -11.21
N VAL A 289 9.21 21.89 -10.58
CA VAL A 289 9.42 21.26 -9.27
C VAL A 289 10.00 22.29 -8.33
N ASN A 290 9.45 22.38 -7.12
CA ASN A 290 9.95 23.30 -6.11
C ASN A 290 11.37 22.92 -5.68
N VAL A 291 12.26 23.92 -5.58
CA VAL A 291 13.67 23.69 -5.27
C VAL A 291 13.86 23.25 -3.82
N LEU A 292 13.07 23.76 -2.86
CA LEU A 292 13.14 23.32 -1.47
C LEU A 292 12.75 21.85 -1.35
N ASP A 293 11.69 21.42 -2.03
CA ASP A 293 11.28 20.02 -2.04
C ASP A 293 12.39 19.13 -2.61
N MET A 294 13.01 19.55 -3.71
CA MET A 294 14.11 18.82 -4.33
C MET A 294 15.36 18.75 -3.43
N VAL A 295 15.76 19.85 -2.80
CA VAL A 295 16.87 19.89 -1.83
C VAL A 295 16.56 19.00 -0.62
N THR A 296 15.32 19.00 -0.14
CA THR A 296 14.87 18.18 1.00
C THR A 296 14.90 16.69 0.65
N LEU A 297 14.43 16.30 -0.53
CA LEU A 297 14.51 14.93 -1.03
C LEU A 297 15.96 14.46 -1.19
N LEU A 298 16.84 15.32 -1.72
CA LEU A 298 18.27 15.03 -1.84
C LEU A 298 18.94 14.87 -0.47
N ALA A 299 18.57 15.70 0.51
CA ALA A 299 19.05 15.59 1.88
C ALA A 299 18.60 14.29 2.55
N GLN A 300 17.33 13.89 2.37
CA GLN A 300 16.81 12.61 2.86
C GLN A 300 17.53 11.42 2.22
N PHE A 301 17.77 11.48 0.91
CA PHE A 301 18.52 10.45 0.19
C PHE A 301 19.97 10.35 0.68
N ALA A 302 20.66 11.48 0.83
CA ALA A 302 22.01 11.54 1.38
C ALA A 302 22.10 10.92 2.79
N ASN A 303 21.15 11.28 3.66
CA ASN A 303 21.03 10.72 5.01
C ASN A 303 20.74 9.20 5.01
N SER A 304 19.98 8.69 4.03
CA SER A 304 19.73 7.25 3.93
C SER A 304 21.00 6.41 3.71
N LYS A 305 22.05 7.01 3.15
CA LYS A 305 23.35 6.36 2.91
C LYS A 305 24.36 6.59 4.03
N SER A 306 24.22 7.67 4.79
CA SER A 306 25.06 7.99 5.93
C SER A 306 24.18 8.55 7.04
N ALA A 307 24.05 7.85 8.16
CA ALA A 307 23.30 8.36 9.31
C ALA A 307 23.86 9.74 9.69
N ALA A 308 23.08 10.78 9.42
CA ALA A 308 23.46 12.16 9.62
C ALA A 308 23.63 12.41 11.11
N LYS A 309 24.88 12.55 11.52
CA LYS A 309 25.20 13.15 12.80
C LYS A 309 25.03 14.65 12.61
N VAL A 310 23.87 15.17 12.95
CA VAL A 310 23.66 16.61 12.98
C VAL A 310 24.36 17.12 14.23
N GLY A 311 25.64 17.44 14.08
CA GLY A 311 26.45 18.03 15.16
C GLY A 311 25.99 19.46 15.48
N VAL A 312 24.73 19.67 15.90
CA VAL A 312 24.36 20.90 16.59
C VAL A 312 25.02 20.82 17.96
N ASN A 313 26.26 21.30 18.07
CA ASN A 313 26.85 21.64 19.36
C ASN A 313 26.08 22.84 19.88
N LEU A 314 24.95 22.59 20.53
CA LEU A 314 24.20 23.60 21.25
C LEU A 314 24.94 23.82 22.56
N ASP A 315 25.76 24.86 22.60
CA ASP A 315 26.37 25.31 23.85
C ASP A 315 25.27 26.01 24.69
N LEU A 316 24.63 25.21 25.54
CA LEU A 316 23.65 25.69 26.52
C LEU A 316 24.34 26.05 27.86
N GLY A 317 25.64 26.36 27.84
CA GLY A 317 26.45 26.65 29.01
C GLY A 317 27.14 25.41 29.57
N LEU A 318 26.55 24.76 30.59
CA LEU A 318 27.12 23.57 31.25
C LEU A 318 26.80 22.25 30.52
N VAL A 319 26.22 22.31 29.32
CA VAL A 319 25.69 21.14 28.60
C VAL A 319 26.16 21.15 27.14
N HIS A 320 26.91 20.11 26.76
CA HIS A 320 27.27 19.84 25.35
C HIS A 320 26.30 18.83 24.74
N ALA A 321 25.24 19.30 24.08
CA ALA A 321 24.34 18.44 23.32
C ALA A 321 24.89 18.19 21.91
N GLY A 322 24.87 16.93 21.45
CA GLY A 322 24.99 16.58 20.03
C GLY A 322 23.68 15.95 19.57
N VAL A 323 23.31 16.05 18.29
CA VAL A 323 22.00 15.58 17.78
C VAL A 323 22.24 14.58 16.64
N ASN A 324 22.13 13.28 16.90
CA ASN A 324 22.10 12.33 15.78
C ASN A 324 20.68 12.27 15.21
N LEU A 325 20.52 12.34 13.88
CA LEU A 325 19.22 12.31 13.21
C LEU A 325 19.22 11.16 12.20
N LYS A 326 18.74 9.98 12.62
CA LYS A 326 18.70 8.79 11.77
C LYS A 326 17.26 8.38 11.46
N VAL A 327 16.91 8.30 10.18
CA VAL A 327 15.61 7.76 9.74
C VAL A 327 15.58 6.23 9.92
N ILE A 328 14.68 5.72 10.77
CA ILE A 328 14.66 4.28 11.14
C ILE A 328 13.62 3.50 10.31
N GLU A 329 12.36 3.93 10.28
CA GLU A 329 11.24 3.21 9.63
C GLU A 329 10.39 4.17 8.77
N PRO A 330 10.33 3.98 7.44
CA PRO A 330 9.49 4.79 6.56
C PRO A 330 8.01 4.52 6.80
N ALA A 331 7.13 5.42 6.35
CA ALA A 331 5.68 5.27 6.42
C ALA A 331 5.23 3.86 5.99
N GLN A 332 4.40 3.22 6.81
CA GLN A 332 3.93 1.85 6.59
C GLN A 332 2.44 1.84 6.25
N SER A 333 2.04 0.89 5.42
CA SER A 333 0.62 0.61 5.16
C SER A 333 0.33 -0.87 5.30
N ALA A 334 -0.74 -1.21 6.00
CA ALA A 334 -1.26 -2.57 6.14
C ALA A 334 -2.61 -2.69 5.44
N ILE A 335 -2.83 -3.79 4.72
CA ILE A 335 -4.09 -4.10 4.03
C ILE A 335 -4.51 -5.50 4.47
N GLY A 336 -5.78 -5.68 4.82
CA GLY A 336 -6.32 -7.00 5.16
C GLY A 336 -7.83 -7.01 5.29
N ASP A 337 -8.37 -8.18 5.58
CA ASP A 337 -9.77 -8.38 5.94
C ASP A 337 -9.98 -8.04 7.43
N PRO A 338 -10.72 -6.97 7.77
CA PRO A 338 -10.89 -6.55 9.16
C PRO A 338 -11.65 -7.57 10.03
N ASP A 339 -12.31 -8.59 9.46
CA ASP A 339 -12.92 -9.69 10.22
C ASP A 339 -11.91 -10.74 10.70
N ARG A 340 -10.73 -10.83 10.07
CA ARG A 340 -9.82 -11.99 10.21
C ARG A 340 -8.38 -11.60 10.47
N ASP A 341 -7.93 -10.54 9.81
CA ASP A 341 -6.53 -10.14 9.80
C ASP A 341 -6.26 -9.08 10.87
N VAL A 342 -5.08 -9.18 11.49
CA VAL A 342 -4.57 -8.11 12.34
C VAL A 342 -3.98 -7.03 11.44
N ILE A 343 -4.76 -5.98 11.19
CA ILE A 343 -4.33 -4.83 10.40
C ILE A 343 -3.67 -3.82 11.35
N GLU A 344 -2.34 -3.86 11.41
CA GLU A 344 -1.52 -3.01 12.26
C GLU A 344 -0.38 -2.39 11.45
N ALA A 345 -0.13 -1.10 11.66
CA ALA A 345 0.96 -0.37 11.02
C ALA A 345 1.70 0.45 12.08
N LYS A 346 3.02 0.48 11.97
CA LYS A 346 3.93 1.19 12.89
C LYS A 346 4.89 2.07 12.10
N THR A 347 5.32 3.15 12.72
CA THR A 347 6.37 4.00 12.21
C THR A 347 7.23 4.47 13.38
N SER A 348 8.54 4.50 13.18
CA SER A 348 9.52 5.08 14.08
C SER A 348 10.50 5.85 13.21
N GLN A 349 10.47 7.18 13.27
CA GLN A 349 11.17 7.95 12.25
C GLN A 349 12.52 8.47 12.69
N ILE A 350 12.82 8.71 13.96
CA ILE A 350 14.11 9.31 14.35
C ILE A 350 14.68 8.66 15.61
N ASP A 351 15.99 8.38 15.58
CA ASP A 351 16.81 8.11 16.76
C ASP A 351 17.63 9.37 17.10
N LEU A 352 17.31 10.05 18.21
CA LEU A 352 17.99 11.25 18.70
C LEU A 352 18.86 10.91 19.91
N VAL A 353 20.18 11.04 19.77
CA VAL A 353 21.10 10.83 20.91
C VAL A 353 21.73 12.15 21.32
N VAL A 354 21.46 12.58 22.54
CA VAL A 354 21.99 13.78 23.22
C VAL A 354 23.03 13.37 24.26
N GLY A 355 24.25 13.89 24.17
CA GLY A 355 25.25 13.79 25.25
C GLY A 355 25.04 14.88 26.31
N LEU A 356 25.29 14.57 27.58
CA LEU A 356 25.22 15.49 28.71
C LEU A 356 26.44 15.24 29.61
N GLY A 357 27.41 16.15 29.57
CA GLY A 357 28.55 16.16 30.49
C GLY A 357 28.30 17.13 31.63
N LEU A 358 27.98 16.64 32.83
CA LEU A 358 27.75 17.46 34.02
C LEU A 358 28.93 17.29 35.00
N ASN A 359 29.61 18.39 35.30
CA ASN A 359 30.64 18.42 36.34
C ASN A 359 30.07 19.17 37.57
N LEU A 360 29.44 18.42 38.47
CA LEU A 360 28.97 18.98 39.74
C LEU A 360 30.14 18.94 40.73
N LEU A 361 30.25 19.96 41.59
CA LEU A 361 31.41 20.29 42.45
C LEU A 361 32.13 19.09 43.15
N LEU A 362 31.46 17.94 43.34
CA LEU A 362 32.02 16.70 43.93
C LEU A 362 31.74 15.39 43.13
N VAL A 363 31.06 15.43 41.97
CA VAL A 363 30.71 14.26 41.15
C VAL A 363 30.84 14.58 39.67
N GLY A 364 31.70 13.83 38.97
CA GLY A 364 31.78 13.85 37.51
C GLY A 364 30.74 12.90 36.92
N VAL A 365 29.78 13.43 36.19
CA VAL A 365 28.67 12.67 35.60
C VAL A 365 28.68 12.82 34.09
N ASN A 366 28.91 11.71 33.37
CA ASN A 366 28.79 11.69 31.92
C ASN A 366 27.61 10.80 31.55
N LEU A 367 26.54 11.44 31.08
CA LEU A 367 25.29 10.80 30.72
C LEU A 367 25.02 11.05 29.24
N SER A 368 24.39 10.08 28.60
CA SER A 368 23.84 10.19 27.26
C SER A 368 22.37 9.86 27.33
N LEU A 369 21.57 10.77 26.82
CA LEU A 369 20.15 10.63 26.65
C LEU A 369 19.88 10.23 25.19
N ASP A 370 19.47 9.00 25.00
CA ASP A 370 19.02 8.42 23.74
C ASP A 370 17.48 8.50 23.72
N VAL A 371 16.94 9.26 22.78
CA VAL A 371 15.52 9.52 22.61
C VAL A 371 15.13 9.06 21.23
N LYS A 372 14.40 7.95 21.14
CA LYS A 372 13.67 7.65 19.93
C LYS A 372 12.47 8.59 19.89
N LEU A 373 12.22 9.16 18.71
CA LEU A 373 11.20 10.17 18.45
C LEU A 373 10.22 9.68 17.37
N ALA A 374 8.98 10.18 17.43
CA ALA A 374 7.89 9.89 16.49
C ALA A 374 7.62 8.40 16.28
N GLN A 375 7.52 7.66 17.39
CA GLN A 375 6.89 6.35 17.36
C GLN A 375 5.37 6.52 17.32
N GLY A 376 4.81 6.05 16.22
CA GLY A 376 3.38 6.01 15.97
C GLY A 376 2.95 4.61 15.63
N GLY A 377 1.81 4.18 16.16
CA GLY A 377 1.22 2.88 15.86
C GLY A 377 -0.28 3.01 15.73
N ALA A 378 -0.86 2.23 14.83
CA ALA A 378 -2.30 2.13 14.73
C ALA A 378 -2.70 0.70 14.42
N ARG A 379 -3.84 0.28 14.98
CA ARG A 379 -4.44 -1.02 14.74
C ARG A 379 -5.94 -0.90 14.52
N VAL A 380 -6.46 -1.55 13.49
CA VAL A 380 -7.92 -1.64 13.29
C VAL A 380 -8.53 -2.51 14.38
N THR A 381 -9.57 -2.01 15.06
CA THR A 381 -10.25 -2.71 16.16
C THR A 381 -11.72 -2.99 15.87
N GLY A 382 -12.32 -2.29 14.91
CA GLY A 382 -13.69 -2.52 14.49
C GLY A 382 -14.01 -1.81 13.20
N TYR A 383 -15.11 -2.21 12.57
CA TYR A 383 -15.60 -1.57 11.36
C TYR A 383 -17.12 -1.74 11.28
N GLN A 384 -17.77 -0.86 10.51
CA GLN A 384 -19.18 -0.99 10.19
C GLN A 384 -19.39 -0.78 8.70
N CYS A 385 -20.04 -1.74 8.07
CA CYS A 385 -20.46 -1.69 6.67
C CYS A 385 -21.98 -1.89 6.62
N SER A 386 -22.73 -0.80 6.63
CA SER A 386 -24.19 -0.82 6.54
C SER A 386 -24.67 0.01 5.36
N SER A 387 -25.93 -0.16 4.96
CA SER A 387 -26.58 0.73 3.99
C SER A 387 -26.68 2.18 4.48
N ALA A 388 -26.68 2.39 5.80
CA ALA A 388 -26.74 3.71 6.44
C ALA A 388 -25.39 4.43 6.51
N GLY A 389 -24.27 3.72 6.31
CA GLY A 389 -22.94 4.32 6.36
C GLY A 389 -21.81 3.32 6.54
N LYS A 390 -20.59 3.81 6.28
CA LYS A 390 -19.32 3.10 6.46
C LYS A 390 -18.57 3.75 7.63
N SER A 391 -18.02 2.96 8.53
CA SER A 391 -17.11 3.45 9.56
C SER A 391 -15.96 2.49 9.82
N LEU A 392 -14.80 3.03 10.19
CA LEU A 392 -13.64 2.26 10.63
C LEU A 392 -13.20 2.76 12.00
N THR A 393 -13.02 1.85 12.94
CA THR A 393 -12.52 2.13 14.28
C THR A 393 -11.07 1.66 14.37
N VAL A 394 -10.20 2.59 14.70
CA VAL A 394 -8.76 2.36 14.79
C VAL A 394 -8.30 2.75 16.18
N LEU A 395 -7.53 1.88 16.82
CA LEU A 395 -6.84 2.18 18.07
C LEU A 395 -5.44 2.67 17.72
N GLY A 396 -5.22 3.97 17.90
CA GLY A 396 -3.97 4.64 17.63
C GLY A 396 -3.18 4.89 18.91
N GLN A 397 -1.86 4.93 18.77
CA GLN A 397 -0.90 5.35 19.78
C GLN A 397 0.09 6.29 19.09
N THR A 398 0.41 7.39 19.76
CA THR A 398 1.44 8.32 19.31
C THR A 398 2.37 8.59 20.47
N GLY A 399 3.61 8.95 20.19
CA GLY A 399 4.52 9.40 21.23
C GLY A 399 5.91 9.59 20.70
N VAL A 400 6.79 9.97 21.61
CA VAL A 400 8.20 10.08 21.28
C VAL A 400 8.79 8.68 21.13
N GLY A 401 8.40 7.71 21.96
CA GLY A 401 8.77 6.31 21.76
C GLY A 401 9.50 5.78 22.97
N THR A 402 10.83 5.89 22.99
CA THR A 402 11.62 5.45 24.15
C THR A 402 12.70 6.45 24.49
N VAL A 403 12.75 6.87 25.75
CA VAL A 403 13.85 7.65 26.33
C VAL A 403 14.73 6.70 27.12
N ALA A 404 15.97 6.52 26.70
CA ALA A 404 16.99 5.78 27.38
C ALA A 404 18.08 6.72 27.91
N LEU A 405 18.33 6.68 29.21
CA LEU A 405 19.42 7.41 29.86
C LEU A 405 20.54 6.40 30.14
N LYS A 406 21.70 6.58 29.50
CA LYS A 406 22.87 5.69 29.57
C LYS A 406 24.07 6.50 30.04
N GLY A 407 24.82 6.05 31.04
CA GLY A 407 26.05 6.75 31.41
C GLY A 407 26.79 6.18 32.60
N GLU A 408 27.83 6.91 33.02
CA GLU A 408 28.67 6.57 34.17
C GLU A 408 28.70 7.73 35.15
N ALA A 409 28.39 7.47 36.42
CA ALA A 409 28.62 8.42 37.51
C ALA A 409 29.91 8.06 38.25
N THR A 410 30.81 9.03 38.41
CA THR A 410 32.08 8.85 39.14
C THR A 410 32.08 9.70 40.40
N LEU A 411 32.17 9.04 41.57
CA LEU A 411 32.30 9.72 42.86
C LEU A 411 33.78 10.06 43.10
N LEU A 412 34.12 11.36 43.22
CA LEU A 412 35.52 11.82 43.33
C LEU A 412 36.28 11.23 44.54
N LEU A 413 35.57 10.73 45.55
CA LEU A 413 36.19 10.16 46.76
C LEU A 413 36.47 8.66 46.70
N SER A 414 36.03 7.93 45.67
CA SER A 414 36.17 6.45 45.65
C SER A 414 36.57 5.82 44.31
N LEU A 415 36.71 6.57 43.22
CA LEU A 415 36.98 6.00 41.87
C LEU A 415 35.96 4.93 41.43
N ILE A 416 34.83 4.79 42.13
CA ILE A 416 33.78 3.84 41.79
C ILE A 416 32.97 4.41 40.63
N LYS A 417 32.93 3.68 39.52
CA LYS A 417 32.08 3.95 38.36
C LYS A 417 30.77 3.19 38.50
N ILE A 418 29.66 3.92 38.58
CA ILE A 418 28.32 3.31 38.64
C ILE A 418 27.68 3.45 37.25
N PRO A 419 27.38 2.34 36.55
CA PRO A 419 26.64 2.40 35.29
C PRO A 419 25.18 2.73 35.56
N VAL A 420 24.66 3.74 34.86
CA VAL A 420 23.25 4.13 34.89
C VAL A 420 22.65 3.77 33.54
N VAL A 421 21.66 2.86 33.53
CA VAL A 421 20.86 2.56 32.35
C VAL A 421 19.39 2.55 32.75
N ILE A 422 18.65 3.56 32.30
CA ILE A 422 17.21 3.68 32.50
C ILE A 422 16.57 3.73 31.11
N SER A 423 15.47 3.02 30.87
CA SER A 423 14.74 3.07 29.60
C SER A 423 13.26 3.20 29.87
N LEU A 424 12.65 4.28 29.39
CA LEU A 424 11.25 4.62 29.63
C LEU A 424 10.50 4.74 28.30
N PRO A 425 9.44 3.96 28.08
CA PRO A 425 8.56 4.19 26.96
C PRO A 425 7.71 5.45 27.21
N LEU A 426 7.75 6.41 26.29
CA LEU A 426 6.94 7.62 26.29
C LEU A 426 5.94 7.56 25.13
N LEU A 427 5.06 6.56 25.18
CA LEU A 427 3.90 6.46 24.30
C LEU A 427 2.66 6.97 25.02
N SER A 428 1.78 7.63 24.28
CA SER A 428 0.45 7.97 24.75
C SER A 428 -0.34 6.71 25.11
N PRO A 429 -1.30 6.79 26.05
CA PRO A 429 -2.29 5.74 26.17
C PRO A 429 -3.00 5.54 24.82
N PRO A 430 -3.38 4.30 24.48
CA PRO A 430 -4.10 4.05 23.24
C PRO A 430 -5.42 4.82 23.19
N GLN A 431 -5.64 5.54 22.09
CA GLN A 431 -6.85 6.29 21.83
C GLN A 431 -7.62 5.69 20.68
N GLN A 432 -8.94 5.68 20.78
CA GLN A 432 -9.82 5.18 19.74
C GLN A 432 -10.17 6.31 18.77
N LEU A 433 -9.74 6.15 17.51
CA LEU A 433 -10.07 7.02 16.40
C LEU A 433 -11.24 6.41 15.61
N LEU A 434 -12.28 7.20 15.40
CA LEU A 434 -13.45 6.81 14.63
C LEU A 434 -13.47 7.56 13.31
N PHE A 435 -13.31 6.82 12.21
CA PHE A 435 -13.49 7.33 10.85
C PHE A 435 -14.95 7.16 10.46
N ASN A 436 -15.77 8.19 10.63
CA ASN A 436 -17.18 8.21 10.24
C ASN A 436 -17.60 9.52 9.54
N SER A 437 -16.85 10.61 9.71
CA SER A 437 -17.16 11.93 9.15
C SER A 437 -15.86 12.70 8.86
N PRO A 438 -15.32 12.64 7.63
CA PRO A 438 -15.86 11.90 6.48
C PRO A 438 -15.70 10.37 6.64
N PRO A 439 -16.62 9.56 6.07
CA PRO A 439 -16.51 8.11 6.11
C PRO A 439 -15.26 7.62 5.35
N PRO A 440 -14.69 6.47 5.74
CA PRO A 440 -13.50 5.94 5.10
C PRO A 440 -13.78 5.67 3.61
N PRO A 441 -12.95 6.19 2.70
CA PRO A 441 -13.14 6.01 1.28
C PRO A 441 -12.70 4.61 0.85
N ARG A 442 -13.05 4.23 -0.38
CA ARG A 442 -12.59 2.97 -0.98
C ARG A 442 -11.07 2.98 -1.20
N LEU A 443 -10.48 1.79 -1.37
CA LEU A 443 -9.03 1.60 -1.54
C LEU A 443 -8.44 2.27 -2.80
N ASP A 444 -9.27 2.61 -3.79
CA ASP A 444 -8.90 3.31 -5.04
C ASP A 444 -8.88 4.85 -4.91
N LYS A 445 -9.37 5.40 -3.81
CA LYS A 445 -9.40 6.84 -3.52
C LYS A 445 -8.30 7.21 -2.52
N PRO A 446 -7.93 8.49 -2.35
CA PRO A 446 -6.98 8.87 -1.30
C PRO A 446 -7.55 8.59 0.09
N ALA A 447 -6.69 8.24 1.05
CA ALA A 447 -7.10 7.96 2.43
C ALA A 447 -7.58 9.24 3.16
N VAL A 448 -8.51 9.06 4.11
CA VAL A 448 -8.87 10.11 5.07
C VAL A 448 -7.88 10.03 6.23
N TRP A 449 -7.34 11.17 6.63
CA TRP A 449 -6.30 11.28 7.65
C TRP A 449 -6.85 11.92 8.93
N LEU A 450 -6.48 11.34 10.08
CA LEU A 450 -6.64 11.93 11.40
C LEU A 450 -5.27 12.02 12.07
N SER A 451 -4.99 13.13 12.74
CA SER A 451 -3.72 13.36 13.42
C SER A 451 -3.90 13.18 14.92
N MET A 452 -3.04 12.36 15.53
CA MET A 452 -2.93 12.24 16.97
C MET A 452 -1.72 13.03 17.44
N VAL A 453 -1.92 13.94 18.40
CA VAL A 453 -0.84 14.73 19.00
C VAL A 453 -0.78 14.43 20.49
N GLN A 454 0.39 14.08 21.00
CA GLN A 454 0.62 14.02 22.45
C GLN A 454 1.08 15.38 22.96
N THR A 455 0.30 15.99 23.85
CA THR A 455 0.70 17.18 24.59
C THR A 455 1.32 16.77 25.93
N ASN A 456 2.26 17.57 26.44
CA ASN A 456 2.93 17.38 27.74
C ASN A 456 3.86 16.15 27.87
N LEU A 457 4.84 16.01 26.95
CA LEU A 457 5.90 15.00 27.02
C LEU A 457 6.71 15.05 28.33
N VAL A 458 6.98 16.26 28.83
CA VAL A 458 7.81 16.49 30.02
C VAL A 458 7.13 15.89 31.25
N GLY A 459 5.85 16.18 31.47
CA GLY A 459 5.09 15.58 32.57
C GLY A 459 4.99 14.06 32.49
N ALA A 460 4.86 13.50 31.28
CA ALA A 460 4.85 12.05 31.07
C ALA A 460 6.20 11.40 31.47
N LEU A 461 7.32 12.05 31.16
CA LEU A 461 8.65 11.57 31.55
C LEU A 461 8.86 11.64 33.06
N PHE A 462 8.48 12.72 33.71
CA PHE A 462 8.55 12.84 35.18
C PHE A 462 7.77 11.74 35.88
N THR A 463 6.52 11.53 35.47
CA THR A 463 5.65 10.49 36.02
C THR A 463 6.26 9.08 35.82
N ALA A 464 6.84 8.84 34.65
CA ALA A 464 7.49 7.56 34.34
C ALA A 464 8.76 7.34 35.18
N LEU A 465 9.60 8.37 35.39
CA LEU A 465 10.79 8.29 36.24
C LEU A 465 10.42 8.05 37.71
N GLU A 466 9.45 8.79 38.25
CA GLU A 466 8.97 8.60 39.63
C GLU A 466 8.47 7.17 39.86
N SER A 467 7.74 6.60 38.88
CA SER A 467 7.21 5.24 38.96
C SER A 467 8.28 4.14 38.99
N GLN A 468 9.43 4.35 38.32
CA GLN A 468 10.52 3.38 38.23
C GLN A 468 11.48 3.45 39.43
N LEU A 469 11.65 4.62 40.03
CA LEU A 469 12.68 4.88 41.05
C LEU A 469 12.18 4.81 42.51
N GLY A 470 10.86 4.86 42.74
CA GLY A 470 10.27 4.75 44.07
C GLY A 470 10.85 5.77 45.08
N PRO A 471 10.95 5.44 46.39
CA PRO A 471 11.38 6.39 47.42
C PRO A 471 12.86 6.81 47.35
N LEU A 472 13.69 6.14 46.54
CA LEU A 472 15.06 6.57 46.21
C LEU A 472 15.09 7.79 45.26
N GLY A 473 13.93 8.16 44.70
CA GLY A 473 13.77 9.29 43.78
C GLY A 473 14.17 10.65 44.36
N THR A 474 14.17 10.86 45.68
CA THR A 474 14.51 12.15 46.29
C THR A 474 16.01 12.47 46.27
N LEU A 475 16.88 11.47 46.43
CA LEU A 475 18.34 11.64 46.36
C LEU A 475 18.83 11.78 44.92
N LEU A 476 18.16 11.08 43.99
CA LEU A 476 18.44 11.20 42.56
C LEU A 476 17.78 12.45 41.97
N ALA A 477 16.69 12.98 42.54
CA ALA A 477 16.08 14.26 42.12
C ALA A 477 17.04 15.45 42.25
N ALA A 478 17.97 15.44 43.20
CA ALA A 478 19.01 16.46 43.31
C ALA A 478 20.05 16.38 42.16
N VAL A 479 20.27 15.20 41.59
CA VAL A 479 21.13 14.96 40.42
C VAL A 479 20.34 15.11 39.11
N LEU A 480 19.03 14.81 39.14
CA LEU A 480 18.11 14.84 38.00
C LEU A 480 17.48 16.22 37.78
N SER A 481 17.36 17.10 38.79
CA SER A 481 16.76 18.43 38.58
C SER A 481 17.53 19.32 37.59
N PRO A 482 18.90 19.30 37.55
CA PRO A 482 19.64 19.98 36.50
C PRO A 482 19.43 19.30 35.14
N LEU A 483 19.30 17.96 35.14
CA LEU A 483 19.01 17.16 33.95
C LEU A 483 17.61 17.44 33.42
N THR A 484 16.60 17.64 34.26
CA THR A 484 15.23 17.94 33.83
C THR A 484 15.11 19.34 33.28
N TYR A 485 15.81 20.32 33.85
CA TYR A 485 15.89 21.66 33.26
C TYR A 485 16.64 21.63 31.91
N ALA A 486 17.74 20.88 31.82
CA ALA A 486 18.44 20.66 30.56
C ALA A 486 17.56 19.92 29.55
N LEU A 487 16.79 18.91 29.97
CA LEU A 487 15.90 18.14 29.12
C LEU A 487 14.73 18.96 28.63
N GLU A 488 14.10 19.73 29.51
CA GLU A 488 12.98 20.59 29.19
C GLU A 488 13.43 21.72 28.28
N SER A 489 14.61 22.30 28.52
CA SER A 489 15.20 23.27 27.62
C SER A 489 15.55 22.63 26.27
N ILE A 490 16.13 21.43 26.23
CA ILE A 490 16.46 20.73 24.98
C ILE A 490 15.21 20.28 24.24
N LEU A 491 14.17 19.80 24.94
CA LEU A 491 12.92 19.33 24.34
C LEU A 491 12.08 20.51 23.84
N ASN A 492 11.95 21.58 24.63
CA ASN A 492 11.29 22.82 24.20
C ASN A 492 12.08 23.50 23.08
N LEU A 493 13.41 23.46 23.12
CA LEU A 493 14.25 23.92 22.02
C LEU A 493 14.05 23.00 20.81
N LEU A 494 14.02 21.68 20.93
CA LEU A 494 13.78 20.80 19.78
C LEU A 494 12.38 21.00 19.19
N LEU A 495 11.35 21.15 20.03
CA LEU A 495 9.97 21.46 19.65
C LEU A 495 9.87 22.81 18.94
N ASN A 496 10.44 23.86 19.54
CA ASN A 496 10.34 25.23 19.03
C ASN A 496 11.33 25.54 17.91
N LEU A 497 12.57 25.08 17.99
CA LEU A 497 13.57 25.27 16.92
C LEU A 497 13.19 24.42 15.72
N LEU A 498 12.92 23.11 15.89
CA LEU A 498 12.69 22.21 14.75
C LEU A 498 11.30 22.28 14.14
N GLY A 499 10.37 23.05 14.71
CA GLY A 499 8.98 23.01 14.25
C GLY A 499 8.45 21.57 14.26
N LEU A 500 9.08 20.70 15.06
CA LEU A 500 8.79 19.28 15.01
C LEU A 500 7.56 19.05 15.86
N SER A 501 6.53 18.49 15.23
CA SER A 501 5.44 17.89 15.99
C SER A 501 5.93 16.54 16.51
N LEU A 502 6.76 16.57 17.56
CA LEU A 502 7.55 15.43 18.09
C LEU A 502 6.71 14.24 18.57
N ALA A 503 5.38 14.38 18.59
CA ALA A 503 4.44 13.33 18.91
C ALA A 503 3.17 13.40 18.05
N GLN A 504 3.29 13.83 16.80
CA GLN A 504 2.20 13.73 15.83
C GLN A 504 2.32 12.51 14.94
N THR A 505 1.31 11.64 15.05
CA THR A 505 1.11 10.50 14.17
C THR A 505 -0.14 10.75 13.35
N ASP A 506 0.00 10.78 12.03
CA ASP A 506 -1.12 10.83 11.10
C ASP A 506 -1.51 9.39 10.73
N ILE A 507 -2.78 9.08 10.96
CA ILE A 507 -3.37 7.77 10.70
C ILE A 507 -4.38 7.92 9.56
N GLY A 508 -4.07 7.27 8.45
CA GLY A 508 -4.88 7.19 7.25
C GLY A 508 -5.70 5.91 7.24
N ALA A 509 -7.00 6.02 6.93
CA ALA A 509 -7.90 4.87 6.86
C ALA A 509 -8.66 4.81 5.53
N GLN A 510 -8.84 3.59 5.03
CA GLN A 510 -9.70 3.27 3.88
C GLN A 510 -10.44 1.97 4.14
N LEU A 511 -11.66 1.86 3.62
CA LEU A 511 -12.52 0.70 3.81
C LEU A 511 -13.35 0.42 2.55
N ASN A 512 -13.21 -0.79 2.01
CA ASN A 512 -14.09 -1.30 0.99
C ASN A 512 -15.16 -2.21 1.62
N CYS A 513 -16.41 -1.73 1.61
CA CYS A 513 -17.58 -2.47 2.09
C CYS A 513 -18.32 -3.21 0.98
N ASP A 514 -17.90 -3.08 -0.28
CA ASP A 514 -18.59 -3.70 -1.39
C ASP A 514 -18.37 -5.21 -1.32
N THR A 515 -19.46 -5.93 -1.05
CA THR A 515 -19.50 -7.39 -1.11
C THR A 515 -19.66 -7.79 -2.57
N ASN A 516 -18.59 -7.69 -3.35
CA ASN A 516 -18.59 -8.27 -4.69
C ASN A 516 -18.76 -9.78 -4.56
N VAL A 517 -19.69 -10.31 -5.34
CA VAL A 517 -19.88 -11.75 -5.48
C VAL A 517 -19.37 -12.12 -6.85
N GLU A 518 -18.49 -13.11 -6.91
CA GLU A 518 -17.81 -13.50 -8.13
C GLU A 518 -18.03 -14.99 -8.37
N LEU A 519 -18.24 -15.34 -9.64
CA LEU A 519 -18.25 -16.72 -10.09
C LEU A 519 -16.82 -17.23 -10.19
N VAL A 520 -16.62 -18.45 -9.74
CA VAL A 520 -15.34 -19.16 -9.79
C VAL A 520 -15.54 -20.50 -10.48
N TYR A 521 -14.69 -20.78 -11.46
CA TYR A 521 -14.75 -21.96 -12.32
C TYR A 521 -13.60 -22.92 -12.04
#